data_AF-W2C7L3-F1
#
_entry.id   AF-W2C7L3-F1
#
_cell.length_a   1.000
_cell.length_b   1.000
_cell.length_c   1.000
_cell.angle_alpha   90.00
_cell.angle_beta   90.00
_cell.angle_gamma   90.00
#
_symmetry.space_group_name_H-M   'P 1'
#
loop_
_entity.id
_entity.type
_entity.pdbx_description
1 polymer ?
#
loop_
_entity_poly.entity_id
_entity_poly.type
_entity_poly.pdbx_seq_one_letter_code
_entity_poly.pdbx_strand_id
1 'polypeptide(L)'
;PMVNLVRYADDFIITCENRETLENEIKPLVAEFMAERGLTLSEEKTVITNIRDGFDFLGFNIRKYGNEILTKPTKKAEKRFMENIRKVIKGNKGCKQESLIRMLNAKIRGWRAYYQHGATRDSFHRIDHQIFLSLWQWAKRRHSKKGERWIKDRYWHNIRGNSWTFA
;
A
#
# COMPACT_ATOMS: atom_id res chain seq x y z
N PRO A 1 -16.72 30.31 7.39
CA PRO A 1 -15.63 29.30 7.22
C PRO A 1 -16.07 28.17 6.28
N MET A 2 -15.31 27.89 5.23
CA MET A 2 -15.60 26.77 4.32
C MET A 2 -15.11 25.47 4.95
N VAL A 3 -16.05 24.65 5.44
CA VAL A 3 -15.77 23.36 6.08
C VAL A 3 -16.34 22.26 5.20
N ASN A 4 -15.51 21.28 4.85
CA ASN A 4 -15.94 20.10 4.10
C ASN A 4 -15.69 18.83 4.89
N LEU A 5 -16.63 17.88 4.83
CA LEU A 5 -16.53 16.57 5.43
C LEU A 5 -16.47 15.50 4.33
N VAL A 6 -15.46 14.63 4.41
CA VAL A 6 -15.36 13.43 3.58
C VAL A 6 -15.38 12.22 4.52
N ARG A 7 -16.36 11.32 4.36
CA ARG A 7 -16.51 10.13 5.20
C ARG A 7 -16.52 8.85 4.36
N TYR A 8 -15.84 7.82 4.86
CA TYR A 8 -15.88 6.46 4.37
C TYR A 8 -16.07 5.49 5.55
N ALA A 9 -17.28 4.95 5.70
CA ALA A 9 -17.69 4.18 6.87
C ALA A 9 -17.37 4.94 8.18
N ASP A 10 -16.45 4.41 9.01
CA ASP A 10 -16.05 4.99 10.28
C ASP A 10 -14.87 5.99 10.16
N ASP A 11 -14.16 5.97 9.04
CA ASP A 11 -13.04 6.88 8.78
C ASP A 11 -13.54 8.17 8.11
N PHE A 12 -13.14 9.34 8.61
CA PHE A 12 -13.50 10.63 8.01
C PHE A 12 -12.37 11.66 8.07
N ILE A 13 -12.44 12.65 7.18
CA ILE A 13 -11.57 13.83 7.14
C ILE A 13 -12.46 15.05 7.14
N ILE A 14 -12.07 16.05 7.93
CA ILE A 14 -12.66 17.39 7.89
C ILE A 14 -11.59 18.37 7.43
N THR A 15 -11.90 19.13 6.38
CA THR A 15 -11.01 20.18 5.88
C THR A 15 -11.55 21.54 6.28
N CYS A 16 -10.67 22.41 6.76
CA CYS A 16 -10.96 23.82 7.03
C CYS A 16 -9.75 24.67 6.62
N GLU A 17 -9.99 25.96 6.39
CA GLU A 17 -8.94 26.94 6.12
C GLU A 17 -8.10 27.24 7.38
N ASN A 18 -8.76 27.30 8.54
CA ASN A 18 -8.14 27.73 9.80
C ASN A 18 -7.96 26.55 10.76
N ARG A 19 -6.74 26.43 11.30
CA ARG A 19 -6.41 25.41 12.31
C ARG A 19 -7.19 25.62 13.61
N GLU A 20 -7.32 26.87 14.05
CA GLU A 20 -8.04 27.21 15.29
C GLU A 20 -9.50 26.79 15.24
N THR A 21 -10.18 26.98 14.10
CA THR A 21 -11.56 26.53 13.91
C THR A 21 -11.66 24.99 13.99
N LEU A 22 -10.68 24.26 13.46
CA LEU A 22 -10.63 22.80 13.60
C LEU A 22 -10.45 22.36 15.06
N GLU A 23 -9.57 23.04 15.81
CA GLU A 23 -9.23 22.68 17.19
C GLU A 23 -10.31 23.10 18.20
N ASN A 24 -10.82 24.32 18.09
CA ASN A 24 -11.66 24.93 19.11
C ASN A 24 -13.17 24.78 18.86
N GLU A 25 -13.59 24.62 17.60
CA GLU A 25 -15.01 24.54 17.25
C GLU A 25 -15.38 23.14 16.73
N ILE A 26 -14.68 22.66 15.71
CA ILE A 26 -15.07 21.42 15.02
C ILE A 26 -14.76 20.19 15.87
N LYS A 27 -13.56 20.10 16.46
CA LYS A 27 -13.17 18.91 17.24
C LYS A 27 -14.10 18.68 18.45
N PRO A 28 -14.45 19.69 19.26
CA PRO A 28 -15.43 19.52 20.34
C PRO A 28 -16.82 19.11 19.82
N LEU A 29 -17.30 19.73 18.75
CA LEU A 29 -18.61 19.43 18.17
C LEU A 29 -18.69 17.99 17.66
N VAL A 30 -17.64 17.49 17.02
CA VAL A 30 -17.56 16.08 16.60
C VAL A 30 -17.48 15.15 17.81
N ALA A 31 -16.74 15.52 18.86
CA ALA A 31 -16.64 14.72 20.07
C ALA A 31 -18.00 14.56 20.76
N GLU A 32 -18.76 15.64 20.89
CA GLU A 32 -20.10 15.65 21.47
C GLU A 32 -21.07 14.80 20.63
N PHE A 33 -21.08 15.01 19.31
CA PHE A 33 -21.90 14.22 18.39
C PHE A 33 -21.61 12.71 18.44
N MET A 34 -20.34 12.32 18.62
CA MET A 34 -19.96 10.93 18.79
C MET A 34 -20.35 10.39 20.17
N ALA A 35 -20.19 11.20 21.23
CA ALA A 35 -20.52 10.81 22.60
C ALA A 35 -22.01 10.51 22.78
N GLU A 36 -22.90 11.26 22.14
CA GLU A 36 -24.35 10.97 22.09
C GLU A 36 -24.66 9.56 21.57
N ARG A 37 -23.80 9.03 20.70
CA ARG A 37 -23.93 7.71 20.07
C ARG A 37 -23.12 6.63 20.78
N GLY A 38 -22.54 6.95 21.95
CA GLY A 38 -21.70 6.05 22.73
C GLY A 38 -20.32 5.79 22.10
N LEU A 39 -19.86 6.66 21.20
CA LEU A 39 -18.56 6.55 20.55
C LEU A 39 -17.61 7.64 21.07
N THR A 40 -16.33 7.31 21.18
CA THR A 40 -15.29 8.28 21.57
C THR A 40 -14.30 8.49 20.43
N LEU A 41 -13.84 9.74 20.27
CA LEU A 41 -12.74 10.03 19.37
C LEU A 41 -11.46 9.43 19.93
N SER A 42 -10.75 8.68 19.09
CA SER A 42 -9.42 8.19 19.44
C SER A 42 -8.43 9.34 19.29
N GLU A 43 -7.90 9.83 20.41
CA GLU A 43 -6.91 10.93 20.41
C GLU A 43 -5.67 10.57 19.59
N GLU A 44 -5.23 9.32 19.64
CA GLU A 44 -4.08 8.83 18.85
C GLU A 44 -4.32 8.86 17.34
N LYS A 45 -5.57 8.72 16.89
CA LYS A 45 -5.94 8.75 15.47
C LYS A 45 -6.27 10.15 14.97
N THR A 46 -6.65 11.06 15.87
CA THR A 46 -7.14 12.39 15.52
C THR A 46 -5.96 13.35 15.36
N VAL A 47 -5.46 13.49 14.14
CA VAL A 47 -4.31 14.34 13.83
C VAL A 47 -4.75 15.56 13.02
N ILE A 48 -4.44 16.74 13.52
CA ILE A 48 -4.64 18.01 12.80
C ILE A 48 -3.33 18.39 12.12
N THR A 49 -3.32 18.33 10.79
CA THR A 49 -2.13 18.51 9.96
C THR A 49 -2.43 19.37 8.74
N ASN A 50 -1.38 19.96 8.17
CA ASN A 50 -1.50 20.71 6.92
C ASN A 50 -1.42 19.74 5.73
N ILE A 51 -2.17 20.03 4.66
CA ILE A 51 -2.11 19.25 3.41
C ILE A 51 -0.70 19.21 2.78
N ARG A 52 0.15 20.20 3.08
CA ARG A 52 1.56 20.25 2.63
C ARG A 52 2.47 19.26 3.36
N ASP A 53 2.16 18.93 4.61
CA ASP A 53 2.85 17.88 5.36
C ASP A 53 2.31 16.49 4.98
N GLY A 54 1.02 16.46 4.63
CA GLY A 54 0.30 15.29 4.15
C GLY A 54 -0.29 14.47 5.29
N PHE A 55 -1.21 13.57 4.92
CA PHE A 55 -1.87 12.67 5.86
C PHE A 55 -2.25 11.35 5.20
N ASP A 56 -2.49 10.34 6.03
CA ASP A 56 -2.89 9.02 5.56
C ASP A 56 -4.42 8.86 5.66
N PHE A 57 -5.06 8.43 4.58
CA PHE A 57 -6.49 8.11 4.53
C PHE A 57 -6.76 6.95 3.58
N LEU A 58 -7.53 5.96 4.03
CA LEU A 58 -7.85 4.74 3.26
C LEU A 58 -6.62 4.07 2.62
N GLY A 59 -5.49 4.07 3.32
CA GLY A 59 -4.26 3.48 2.81
C GLY A 59 -3.55 4.28 1.71
N PHE A 60 -3.98 5.51 1.44
CA PHE A 60 -3.28 6.51 0.64
C PHE A 60 -2.67 7.60 1.53
N ASN A 61 -1.44 7.99 1.25
CA ASN A 61 -0.85 9.23 1.72
C ASN A 61 -1.22 10.34 0.73
N ILE A 62 -1.99 11.31 1.19
CA ILE A 62 -2.44 12.47 0.42
C ILE A 62 -1.57 13.65 0.83
N ARG A 63 -0.86 14.23 -0.14
CA ARG A 63 0.03 15.37 0.12
C ARG A 63 0.05 16.34 -1.06
N LYS A 64 0.02 17.64 -0.74
CA LYS A 64 0.16 18.72 -1.73
C LYS A 64 1.62 19.11 -1.91
N TYR A 65 2.08 19.09 -3.15
CA TYR A 65 3.40 19.53 -3.59
C TYR A 65 3.23 20.73 -4.52
N GLY A 66 3.54 21.94 -4.06
CA GLY A 66 3.23 23.16 -4.81
C GLY A 66 1.74 23.27 -5.09
N ASN A 67 1.36 23.19 -6.37
CA ASN A 67 -0.05 23.21 -6.81
C ASN A 67 -0.65 21.82 -7.08
N GLU A 68 0.16 20.76 -7.06
CA GLU A 68 -0.28 19.40 -7.36
C GLU A 68 -0.59 18.62 -6.08
N ILE A 69 -1.65 17.80 -6.12
CA ILE A 69 -1.96 16.85 -5.04
C ILE A 69 -1.56 15.47 -5.52
N LEU A 70 -0.67 14.81 -4.78
CA LEU A 70 -0.27 13.44 -5.06
C LEU A 70 -0.88 12.51 -4.01
N THR A 71 -1.50 11.44 -4.49
CA THR A 71 -2.03 10.34 -3.67
C THR A 71 -1.16 9.11 -3.88
N LYS A 72 -0.38 8.74 -2.85
CA LYS A 72 0.56 7.61 -2.91
C LYS A 72 0.09 6.49 -2.00
N PRO A 73 0.37 5.21 -2.27
CA PRO A 73 0.16 4.17 -1.27
C PRO A 73 0.97 4.47 -0.01
N THR A 74 0.38 4.26 1.18
CA THR A 74 1.14 4.47 2.42
C THR A 74 2.26 3.44 2.56
N LYS A 75 3.39 3.82 3.17
CA LYS A 75 4.49 2.89 3.46
C LYS A 75 4.02 1.69 4.29
N LYS A 76 3.04 1.89 5.17
CA LYS A 76 2.41 0.84 5.98
C LYS A 76 1.64 -0.14 5.11
N ALA A 77 0.86 0.35 4.13
CA ALA A 77 0.14 -0.50 3.19
C ALA A 77 1.11 -1.31 2.30
N GLU A 78 2.14 -0.67 1.75
CA GLU A 78 3.18 -1.36 0.96
C GLU A 78 3.86 -2.47 1.77
N LYS A 79 4.25 -2.16 3.02
CA LYS A 79 4.87 -3.13 3.92
C LYS A 79 3.95 -4.32 4.21
N ARG A 80 2.68 -4.05 4.54
CA ARG A 80 1.69 -5.10 4.80
C ARG A 80 1.45 -5.97 3.56
N PHE A 81 1.40 -5.38 2.38
CA PHE A 81 1.28 -6.11 1.12
C PHE A 81 2.50 -7.02 0.89
N MET A 82 3.71 -6.48 1.05
CA MET A 82 4.92 -7.26 0.88
C MET A 82 5.05 -8.40 1.91
N GLU A 83 4.66 -8.16 3.17
CA GLU A 83 4.61 -9.20 4.19
C GLU A 83 3.68 -10.34 3.79
N ASN A 84 2.50 -10.03 3.25
CA ASN A 84 1.58 -11.03 2.74
C ASN A 84 2.18 -11.81 1.56
N ILE A 85 2.86 -11.16 0.63
CA ILE A 85 3.54 -11.83 -0.48
C ILE A 85 4.66 -12.75 0.04
N ARG A 86 5.50 -12.26 0.96
CA ARG A 86 6.56 -13.07 1.57
C ARG A 86 6.00 -14.27 2.32
N LYS A 87 4.88 -14.12 3.04
CA LYS A 87 4.18 -15.22 3.71
C LYS A 87 3.74 -16.29 2.71
N VAL A 88 3.16 -15.90 1.57
CA VAL A 88 2.78 -16.84 0.50
C VAL A 88 4.00 -17.58 -0.04
N ILE A 89 5.07 -16.87 -0.40
CA ILE A 89 6.28 -17.49 -0.96
C ILE A 89 6.93 -18.44 0.06
N LYS A 90 7.04 -18.02 1.33
CA LYS A 90 7.61 -18.83 2.41
C LYS A 90 6.74 -20.01 2.83
N GLY A 91 5.42 -19.92 2.72
CA GLY A 91 4.51 -21.04 2.97
C GLY A 91 4.57 -22.09 1.86
N ASN A 92 4.90 -21.70 0.63
CA ASN A 92 4.84 -22.54 -0.55
C ASN A 92 6.22 -22.91 -1.11
N LYS A 93 7.18 -23.27 -0.25
CA LYS A 93 8.57 -23.59 -0.64
C LYS A 93 8.66 -24.75 -1.65
N GLY A 94 7.81 -25.77 -1.49
CA GLY A 94 7.80 -26.98 -2.33
C GLY A 94 6.86 -26.93 -3.53
N CYS A 95 6.02 -25.91 -3.67
CA CYS A 95 4.97 -25.91 -4.70
C CYS A 95 5.53 -25.83 -6.12
N LYS A 96 4.71 -26.19 -7.12
CA LYS A 96 5.05 -25.95 -8.53
C LYS A 96 5.07 -24.44 -8.82
N GLN A 97 5.95 -24.03 -9.72
CA GLN A 97 6.10 -22.64 -10.14
C GLN A 97 4.78 -22.01 -10.59
N GLU A 98 4.03 -22.70 -11.45
CA GLU A 98 2.72 -22.25 -11.93
C GLU A 98 1.71 -21.99 -10.80
N SER A 99 1.71 -22.83 -9.76
CA SER A 99 0.85 -22.63 -8.60
C SER A 99 1.24 -21.39 -7.83
N LEU A 100 2.55 -21.15 -7.64
CA LEU A 100 3.04 -19.93 -6.99
C LEU A 100 2.65 -18.68 -7.80
N ILE A 101 2.84 -18.72 -9.13
CA ILE A 101 2.46 -17.63 -10.04
C ILE A 101 0.97 -17.32 -9.89
N ARG A 102 0.09 -18.33 -9.91
CA ARG A 102 -1.36 -18.13 -9.76
C ARG A 102 -1.72 -17.45 -8.44
N MET A 103 -1.13 -17.90 -7.33
CA MET A 103 -1.36 -17.32 -5.99
C MET A 103 -0.89 -15.87 -5.88
N LEU A 104 0.27 -15.56 -6.45
CA LEU A 104 0.85 -14.21 -6.43
C LEU A 104 0.07 -13.26 -7.35
N ASN A 105 -0.26 -13.70 -8.57
CA ASN A 105 -1.00 -12.88 -9.54
C ASN A 105 -2.36 -12.43 -8.99
N ALA A 106 -3.08 -13.29 -8.27
CA ALA A 106 -4.35 -12.89 -7.64
C ALA A 106 -4.17 -11.70 -6.67
N LYS A 107 -3.11 -11.73 -5.84
CA LYS A 107 -2.82 -10.67 -4.86
C LYS A 107 -2.30 -9.40 -5.53
N ILE A 108 -1.40 -9.53 -6.51
CA ILE A 108 -0.83 -8.41 -7.26
C ILE A 108 -1.93 -7.69 -8.05
N ARG A 109 -2.87 -8.43 -8.68
CA ARG A 109 -4.01 -7.83 -9.38
C ARG A 109 -4.89 -7.01 -8.45
N GLY A 110 -5.21 -7.53 -7.25
CA GLY A 110 -5.99 -6.79 -6.26
C GLY A 110 -5.28 -5.50 -5.81
N TRP A 111 -3.97 -5.59 -5.53
CA TRP A 111 -3.17 -4.43 -5.17
C TRP A 111 -3.16 -3.36 -6.27
N ARG A 112 -2.91 -3.77 -7.52
CA ARG A 112 -2.94 -2.87 -8.68
C ARG A 112 -4.30 -2.21 -8.83
N ALA A 113 -5.39 -2.98 -8.79
CA ALA A 113 -6.74 -2.45 -8.98
C ALA A 113 -7.10 -1.40 -7.92
N TYR A 114 -6.67 -1.58 -6.67
CA TYR A 114 -6.94 -0.63 -5.61
C TYR A 114 -6.13 0.67 -5.76
N TYR A 115 -4.83 0.57 -6.06
CA TYR A 115 -3.92 1.71 -6.06
C TYR A 115 -3.76 2.41 -7.42
N GLN A 116 -4.23 1.83 -8.53
CA GLN A 116 -3.94 2.30 -9.91
C GLN A 116 -4.29 3.78 -10.17
N HIS A 117 -5.24 4.36 -9.43
CA HIS A 117 -5.69 5.74 -9.62
C HIS A 117 -4.79 6.79 -8.93
N GLY A 118 -3.79 6.36 -8.16
CA GLY A 118 -2.84 7.26 -7.49
C GLY A 118 -1.47 7.37 -8.19
N ALA A 119 -0.61 8.22 -7.64
CA ALA A 119 0.79 8.34 -8.00
C ALA A 119 1.60 7.11 -7.53
N THR A 120 1.51 6.01 -8.28
CA THR A 120 1.94 4.67 -7.85
C THR A 120 3.21 4.14 -8.49
N ARG A 121 3.74 4.80 -9.52
CA ARG A 121 4.87 4.28 -10.33
C ARG A 121 6.03 3.80 -9.47
N ASP A 122 6.54 4.66 -8.59
CA ASP A 122 7.73 4.36 -7.78
C ASP A 122 7.43 3.29 -6.71
N SER A 123 6.22 3.31 -6.14
CA SER A 123 5.77 2.28 -5.19
C SER A 123 5.67 0.90 -5.86
N PHE A 124 5.14 0.84 -7.08
CA PHE A 124 5.00 -0.42 -7.82
C PHE A 124 6.36 -0.97 -8.23
N HIS A 125 7.27 -0.13 -8.74
CA HIS A 125 8.64 -0.57 -9.03
C HIS A 125 9.36 -1.13 -7.81
N ARG A 126 9.21 -0.48 -6.65
CA ARG A 126 9.79 -0.95 -5.39
C ARG A 126 9.23 -2.30 -4.97
N ILE A 127 7.92 -2.47 -5.06
CA ILE A 127 7.23 -3.72 -4.74
C ILE A 127 7.68 -4.83 -5.70
N ASP A 128 7.67 -4.58 -7.01
CA ASP A 128 8.08 -5.55 -8.03
C ASP A 128 9.52 -6.04 -7.81
N HIS A 129 10.44 -5.12 -7.50
CA HIS A 129 11.82 -5.47 -7.15
C HIS A 129 11.89 -6.35 -5.88
N GLN A 130 11.11 -6.05 -4.84
CA GLN A 130 11.09 -6.89 -3.63
C GLN A 130 10.44 -8.27 -3.86
N ILE A 131 9.43 -8.35 -4.74
CA ILE A 131 8.84 -9.61 -5.17
C ILE A 131 9.88 -10.43 -5.94
N PHE A 132 10.58 -9.82 -6.89
CA PHE A 132 11.66 -10.44 -7.64
C PHE A 132 12.72 -11.05 -6.71
N LEU A 133 13.23 -10.26 -5.74
CA LEU A 133 14.21 -10.77 -4.77
C LEU A 133 13.69 -11.96 -3.96
N SER A 134 12.40 -11.92 -3.59
CA SER A 134 11.77 -13.01 -2.82
C SER A 134 11.62 -14.28 -3.67
N LEU A 135 11.26 -14.14 -4.95
CA LEU A 135 11.19 -15.24 -5.91
C LEU A 135 12.57 -15.81 -6.23
N TRP A 136 13.58 -14.96 -6.37
CA TRP A 136 14.97 -15.35 -6.55
C TRP A 136 15.47 -16.23 -5.40
N GLN A 137 15.20 -15.82 -4.16
CA GLN A 137 15.52 -16.63 -2.98
C GLN A 137 14.77 -17.95 -2.95
N TRP A 138 13.49 -17.96 -3.34
CA TRP A 138 12.69 -19.18 -3.44
C TRP A 138 13.30 -20.15 -4.47
N ALA A 139 13.72 -19.66 -5.64
CA ALA A 139 14.33 -20.47 -6.69
C ALA A 139 15.71 -21.00 -6.28
N LYS A 140 16.58 -20.15 -5.68
CA LYS A 140 17.89 -20.55 -5.13
C LYS A 140 17.76 -21.62 -4.07
N ARG A 141 16.77 -21.52 -3.18
CA ARG A 141 16.52 -22.54 -2.15
C ARG A 141 16.18 -23.90 -2.75
N ARG A 142 15.38 -23.94 -3.81
CA ARG A 142 14.95 -25.20 -4.45
C ARG A 142 16.11 -25.92 -5.14
N HIS A 143 17.11 -25.17 -5.59
CA HIS A 143 18.24 -25.70 -6.34
C HIS A 143 19.56 -25.23 -5.74
N SER A 144 19.79 -25.56 -4.48
CA SER A 144 21.00 -25.17 -3.73
C SER A 144 22.31 -25.65 -4.36
N LYS A 145 22.26 -26.70 -5.20
CA LYS A 145 23.41 -27.27 -5.91
C LYS A 145 23.58 -26.75 -7.34
N LYS A 146 22.72 -25.84 -7.82
CA LYS A 146 22.78 -25.31 -9.19
C LYS A 146 23.28 -23.87 -9.18
N GLY A 147 24.02 -23.50 -10.22
CA GLY A 147 24.51 -22.14 -10.40
C GLY A 147 23.39 -21.14 -10.72
N GLU A 148 23.67 -19.86 -10.50
CA GLU A 148 22.69 -18.78 -10.67
C GLU A 148 22.20 -18.63 -12.12
N ARG A 149 23.08 -18.84 -13.10
CA ARG A 149 22.70 -18.83 -14.53
C ARG A 149 21.64 -19.88 -14.84
N TRP A 150 21.84 -21.10 -14.37
CA TRP A 150 20.86 -22.18 -14.56
C TRP A 150 19.52 -21.86 -13.89
N ILE A 151 19.54 -21.22 -12.71
CA ILE A 151 18.31 -20.79 -12.03
C ILE A 151 17.59 -19.72 -12.86
N LYS A 152 18.32 -18.73 -13.37
CA LYS A 152 17.78 -17.73 -14.29
C LYS A 152 17.12 -18.42 -15.48
N ASP A 153 17.86 -19.26 -16.20
CA ASP A 153 17.39 -19.88 -17.45
C ASP A 153 16.19 -20.82 -17.22
N ARG A 154 16.08 -21.41 -16.03
CA ARG A 154 14.97 -22.31 -15.66
C ARG A 154 13.66 -21.59 -15.31
N TYR A 155 13.73 -20.44 -14.65
CA TYR A 155 12.57 -19.80 -14.01
C TYR A 155 12.25 -18.40 -14.55
N TRP A 156 13.21 -17.77 -15.23
CA TRP A 156 13.08 -16.44 -15.81
C TRP A 156 13.25 -16.52 -17.32
N HIS A 157 12.22 -16.07 -18.03
CA HIS A 157 12.14 -16.15 -19.48
C HIS A 157 12.03 -14.75 -20.09
N ASN A 158 12.47 -14.65 -21.34
CA ASN A 158 12.24 -13.47 -22.15
C ASN A 158 10.82 -13.52 -22.71
N ILE A 159 9.94 -12.71 -22.15
CA ILE A 159 8.55 -12.60 -22.58
C ILE A 159 8.30 -11.15 -22.93
N ARG A 160 7.90 -10.89 -24.18
CA ARG A 160 7.54 -9.55 -24.69
C ARG A 160 8.62 -8.49 -24.43
N GLY A 161 9.90 -8.87 -24.58
CA GLY A 161 11.04 -7.97 -24.38
C GLY A 161 11.52 -7.83 -22.94
N ASN A 162 10.83 -8.43 -21.96
CA ASN A 162 11.31 -8.49 -20.57
C ASN A 162 12.04 -9.81 -20.31
N SER A 163 13.36 -9.74 -20.23
CA SER A 163 14.28 -10.88 -20.01
C SER A 163 14.25 -11.48 -18.61
N TRP A 164 13.51 -10.87 -17.68
CA TRP A 164 13.38 -11.30 -16.28
C TRP A 164 11.91 -11.53 -15.90
N THR A 165 11.16 -12.18 -16.79
CA THR A 165 9.78 -12.57 -16.48
C THR A 165 9.76 -13.93 -15.79
N PHE A 166 9.30 -13.99 -14.54
CA PHE A 166 9.13 -15.26 -13.83
C PHE A 166 7.93 -16.02 -14.40
N ALA A 167 8.20 -17.11 -15.13
CA ALA A 167 7.20 -17.86 -15.90
C ALA A 167 7.51 -19.34 -15.92
#